data_AF-A0A9Q4EX30-F1
#
_entry.id   AF-A0A9Q4EX30-F1
#
_cell.length_a   1.000
_cell.length_b   1.000
_cell.length_c   1.000
_cell.angle_alpha   90.00
_cell.angle_beta   90.00
_cell.angle_gamma   90.00
#
_symmetry.space_group_name_H-M   'P 1'
#
loop_
_entity.id
_entity.type
_entity.pdbx_description
1 polymer ?
#
loop_
_entity_poly.entity_id
_entity_poly.type
_entity_poly.pdbx_seq_one_letter_code
_entity_poly.pdbx_strand_id
1 'polypeptide(L)'
;MGIFRKREGFVTKGNRQIQNSDTPGAQQTIIKGLDHYSNQILEALNGYPADDAALIVVSLRNLADGIQKQNPASKVLIDYINKNFKKPEISIDEKVEKTKKR
;
A
#
# COMPACT_ATOMS: atom_id res chain seq x y z
N MET A 1 20.07 -5.07 -22.21
CA MET A 1 19.89 -4.96 -20.74
C MET A 1 19.20 -3.63 -20.47
N GLY A 2 17.95 -3.65 -20.00
CA GLY A 2 17.20 -2.41 -19.74
C GLY A 2 17.79 -1.66 -18.55
N ILE A 3 18.08 -0.38 -18.72
CA ILE A 3 18.49 0.51 -17.63
C ILE A 3 17.33 0.59 -16.65
N PHE A 4 17.36 -0.20 -15.58
CA PHE A 4 16.49 -0.03 -14.43
C PHE A 4 16.86 1.30 -13.77
N ARG A 5 16.21 2.39 -14.20
CA ARG A 5 16.19 3.63 -13.41
C ARG A 5 15.54 3.27 -12.08
N LYS A 6 16.35 3.12 -11.02
CA LYS A 6 15.87 2.98 -9.64
C LYS A 6 14.95 4.18 -9.39
N ARG A 7 13.63 3.99 -9.43
CA ARG A 7 12.70 5.02 -8.99
C ARG A 7 13.05 5.32 -7.54
N GLU A 8 13.23 6.60 -7.24
CA GLU A 8 13.44 7.02 -5.87
C GLU A 8 12.21 6.64 -5.03
N GLY A 9 12.45 5.99 -3.89
CA GLY A 9 11.36 5.62 -3.00
C GLY A 9 10.65 6.85 -2.44
N PHE A 10 9.34 6.78 -2.27
CA PHE A 10 8.53 7.87 -1.72
C PHE A 10 9.07 8.37 -0.36
N VAL A 11 9.55 7.44 0.49
CA VAL A 11 10.16 7.76 1.78
C VAL A 11 11.48 8.52 1.62
N THR A 12 12.34 8.12 0.67
CA THR A 12 13.61 8.81 0.40
C THR A 12 13.35 10.23 -0.10
N LYS A 13 12.38 10.39 -1.00
CA LYS A 13 11.97 11.69 -1.52
C LYS A 13 11.37 12.58 -0.42
N GLY A 14 10.49 12.03 0.42
CA GLY A 14 9.91 12.74 1.56
C GLY A 14 10.98 13.22 2.55
N ASN A 15 11.95 12.36 2.88
CA ASN A 15 13.05 12.72 3.78
C ASN A 15 13.91 13.88 3.23
N ARG A 16 14.16 13.92 1.92
CA ARG A 16 14.85 15.07 1.28
C ARG A 16 14.05 16.36 1.39
N GLN A 17 12.74 16.29 1.22
CA GLN A 17 11.88 17.47 1.38
C GLN A 17 11.91 17.99 2.81
N ILE A 18 11.90 17.10 3.82
CA ILE A 18 12.07 17.49 5.23
C ILE A 18 13.44 18.17 5.46
N GLN A 19 14.52 17.63 4.89
CA GLN A 19 15.86 18.24 4.97
C GLN A 19 15.91 19.64 4.35
N ASN A 20 15.08 19.89 3.34
CA ASN A 20 14.93 21.19 2.69
C ASN A 20 13.86 22.08 3.37
N SER A 21 13.41 21.74 4.57
CA SER A 21 12.34 22.43 5.32
C SER A 21 10.96 22.44 4.63
N ASP A 22 10.73 21.55 3.64
CA ASP A 22 9.46 21.33 2.95
C ASP A 22 8.68 20.17 3.58
N THR A 23 8.26 20.35 4.83
CA THR A 23 7.43 19.37 5.57
C THR A 23 6.08 19.11 4.88
N PRO A 24 5.35 20.12 4.36
CA PRO A 24 4.07 19.87 3.67
C PRO A 24 4.25 19.05 2.38
N GLY A 25 5.28 19.33 1.58
CA GLY A 25 5.56 18.55 0.38
C GLY A 25 6.01 17.12 0.70
N ALA A 26 6.75 16.92 1.79
CA ALA A 26 7.09 15.59 2.27
C ALA A 26 5.83 14.77 2.62
N GLN A 27 4.89 15.36 3.35
CA GLN A 27 3.61 14.70 3.67
C GLN A 27 2.83 14.31 2.42
N GLN A 28 2.73 15.21 1.43
CA GLN A 28 2.07 14.89 0.16
C GLN A 28 2.77 13.74 -0.59
N THR A 29 4.10 13.68 -0.56
CA THR A 29 4.85 12.58 -1.18
C THR A 29 4.56 11.24 -0.48
N ILE A 30 4.43 11.23 0.85
CA ILE A 30 4.05 10.02 1.59
C ILE A 30 2.62 9.59 1.27
N ILE A 31 1.66 10.53 1.18
CA ILE A 31 0.28 10.23 0.77
C ILE A 31 0.26 9.61 -0.63
N LYS A 32 0.96 10.22 -1.59
CA LYS A 32 1.07 9.67 -2.96
C LYS A 32 1.68 8.26 -2.96
N GLY A 33 2.64 8.00 -2.08
CA GLY A 33 3.21 6.66 -1.92
C GLY A 33 2.20 5.66 -1.37
N LEU A 34 1.42 6.06 -0.36
CA LEU A 34 0.36 5.24 0.22
C LEU A 34 -0.70 4.91 -0.84
N ASP A 35 -1.22 5.91 -1.55
CA ASP A 35 -2.21 5.74 -2.61
C ASP A 35 -1.67 4.84 -3.73
N HIS A 36 -0.40 5.01 -4.12
CA HIS A 36 0.22 4.21 -5.18
C HIS A 36 0.28 2.72 -4.83
N TYR A 37 0.65 2.37 -3.60
CA TYR A 37 0.71 0.96 -3.18
C TYR A 37 -0.69 0.42 -2.88
N SER A 38 -1.58 1.22 -2.29
CA SER A 38 -2.98 0.83 -2.06
C SER A 38 -3.69 0.50 -3.37
N ASN A 39 -3.56 1.34 -4.41
CA ASN A 39 -4.19 1.08 -5.70
C ASN A 39 -3.64 -0.17 -6.40
N GLN A 40 -2.32 -0.41 -6.35
CA GLN A 40 -1.75 -1.64 -6.90
C GLN A 40 -2.28 -2.90 -6.20
N ILE A 41 -2.44 -2.85 -4.87
CA ILE A 41 -3.02 -3.97 -4.12
C ILE A 41 -4.48 -4.15 -4.49
N LEU A 42 -5.26 -3.07 -4.57
CA LEU A 42 -6.68 -3.13 -4.97
C LEU A 42 -6.86 -3.69 -6.39
N GLU A 43 -6.05 -3.24 -7.34
CA GLU A 43 -6.05 -3.76 -8.71
C GLU A 43 -5.71 -5.26 -8.75
N ALA A 44 -4.72 -5.69 -7.96
CA ALA A 44 -4.35 -7.11 -7.87
C ALA A 44 -5.42 -7.99 -7.22
N LEU A 45 -6.24 -7.41 -6.34
CA LEU A 45 -7.34 -8.11 -5.66
C LEU A 45 -8.66 -8.01 -6.43
N ASN A 46 -8.75 -7.23 -7.50
CA ASN A 46 -10.03 -6.97 -8.15
C ASN A 46 -10.66 -8.27 -8.69
N GLY A 47 -11.88 -8.59 -8.23
CA GLY A 47 -12.66 -9.73 -8.68
C GLY A 47 -12.50 -11.03 -7.88
N TYR A 48 -12.26 -10.95 -6.56
CA TYR A 48 -12.32 -12.13 -5.70
C TYR A 48 -13.77 -12.47 -5.26
N PRO A 49 -14.11 -13.75 -5.00
CA PRO A 49 -15.40 -14.13 -4.43
C PRO A 49 -15.54 -13.68 -2.97
N ALA A 50 -16.67 -13.12 -2.54
CA ALA A 50 -16.84 -12.62 -1.18
C ALA A 50 -16.47 -13.63 -0.07
N ASP A 51 -16.72 -14.93 -0.29
CA ASP A 51 -16.37 -16.00 0.64
C ASP A 51 -14.85 -16.14 0.87
N ASP A 52 -14.03 -15.76 -0.13
CA ASP A 52 -12.57 -15.79 -0.06
C ASP A 52 -11.98 -14.54 0.62
N ALA A 53 -12.80 -13.56 1.02
CA ALA A 53 -12.34 -12.36 1.72
C ALA A 53 -11.51 -12.71 2.97
N ALA A 54 -11.89 -13.76 3.70
CA ALA A 54 -11.15 -14.24 4.86
C ALA A 54 -9.72 -14.70 4.49
N LEU A 55 -9.57 -15.40 3.36
CA LEU A 55 -8.27 -15.88 2.87
C LEU A 55 -7.36 -14.71 2.46
N ILE A 56 -7.93 -13.70 1.81
CA ILE A 56 -7.22 -12.49 1.41
C ILE A 56 -6.73 -11.72 2.63
N VAL A 57 -7.60 -11.50 3.61
CA VAL A 57 -7.26 -10.79 4.85
C VAL A 57 -6.11 -11.48 5.59
N VAL A 58 -6.17 -12.81 5.76
CA VAL A 58 -5.11 -13.57 6.43
C VAL A 58 -3.80 -13.48 5.64
N SER A 59 -3.87 -13.63 4.31
CA SER A 59 -2.69 -13.56 3.45
C SER A 59 -2.01 -12.21 3.50
N LEU A 60 -2.76 -11.10 3.39
CA LEU A 60 -2.21 -9.75 3.45
C LEU A 60 -1.56 -9.44 4.80
N ARG A 61 -2.16 -9.88 5.91
CA ARG A 61 -1.57 -9.71 7.25
C ARG A 61 -0.25 -10.45 7.39
N ASN A 62 -0.21 -11.72 6.98
CA ASN A 62 1.01 -12.52 7.02
C ASN A 62 2.14 -11.89 6.18
N LEU A 63 1.80 -11.37 4.99
CA LEU A 63 2.76 -10.66 4.15
C LEU A 63 3.24 -9.37 4.82
N ALA A 64 2.34 -8.56 5.37
CA ALA A 64 2.69 -7.32 6.07
C ALA A 64 3.61 -7.59 7.27
N ASP A 65 3.29 -8.58 8.10
CA ASP A 65 4.09 -8.99 9.24
C ASP A 65 5.48 -9.49 8.80
N GLY A 66 5.55 -10.25 7.70
CA GLY A 66 6.81 -10.69 7.11
C GLY A 66 7.70 -9.53 6.66
N ILE A 67 7.12 -8.54 5.96
CA ILE A 67 7.81 -7.33 5.51
C ILE A 67 8.31 -6.51 6.71
N GLN A 68 7.48 -6.36 7.74
CA GLN A 68 7.84 -5.61 8.95
C GLN A 68 8.95 -6.32 9.75
N LYS A 69 8.90 -7.65 9.87
CA LYS A 69 9.96 -8.44 10.52
C LYS A 69 11.31 -8.28 9.80
N GLN A 70 11.31 -8.21 8.47
CA GLN A 70 12.53 -7.96 7.69
C GLN A 70 13.06 -6.53 7.83
N ASN A 71 12.16 -5.56 8.09
CA ASN A 71 12.49 -4.14 8.14
C ASN A 71 12.04 -3.50 9.48
N PRO A 72 12.66 -3.86 10.62
CA PRO A 72 12.21 -3.41 11.94
C PRO A 72 12.26 -1.88 12.12
N ALA A 73 13.17 -1.20 11.41
CA ALA A 73 13.27 0.26 11.41
C ALA A 73 12.02 0.97 10.84
N SER A 74 11.19 0.28 10.07
CA SER A 74 9.97 0.84 9.49
C SER A 74 8.86 1.08 10.51
N LYS A 75 8.93 0.46 11.70
CA LYS A 75 7.88 0.54 12.75
C LYS A 75 7.50 1.97 13.11
N VAL A 76 8.50 2.83 13.36
CA VAL A 76 8.28 4.24 13.73
C VAL A 76 7.54 4.99 12.63
N LEU A 77 7.91 4.73 11.37
CA LEU A 77 7.28 5.35 10.21
C LEU A 77 5.85 4.82 10.00
N ILE A 78 5.61 3.53 10.21
CA ILE A 78 4.28 2.92 10.15
C ILE A 78 3.35 3.55 11.19
N ASP A 79 3.82 3.69 12.43
CA ASP A 79 3.05 4.31 13.52
C ASP A 79 2.75 5.78 13.22
N TYR A 80 3.74 6.53 12.71
CA TYR A 80 3.54 7.90 12.25
C TYR A 80 2.51 7.96 11.13
N ILE A 81 2.57 7.05 10.14
CA ILE A 81 1.65 7.08 9.01
C ILE A 81 0.22 6.76 9.48
N ASN A 82 0.05 5.72 10.28
CA ASN A 82 -1.25 5.30 10.82
C ASN A 82 -1.92 6.38 11.68
N LYS A 83 -1.14 7.20 12.38
CA LYS A 83 -1.67 8.27 13.23
C LYS A 83 -2.06 9.52 12.45
N ASN A 84 -1.32 9.85 11.38
CA ASN A 84 -1.41 11.16 10.74
C ASN A 84 -2.10 11.17 9.37
N PHE A 85 -2.24 10.02 8.70
CA PHE A 85 -2.87 9.96 7.38
C PHE A 85 -4.16 9.15 7.42
N LYS A 86 -5.19 9.64 6.71
CA LYS A 86 -6.40 8.87 6.47
C LYS A 86 -6.07 7.75 5.49
N LYS A 87 -6.52 6.53 5.82
CA LYS A 87 -6.39 5.38 4.93
C LYS A 87 -7.34 5.58 3.74
N PRO A 88 -6.91 5.25 2.51
CA PRO A 88 -7.80 5.30 1.36
C PRO A 88 -8.99 4.37 1.58
N GLU A 89 -10.19 4.83 1.20
CA GLU A 89 -11.41 4.01 1.25
C GLU A 89 -11.32 2.88 0.23
N ILE A 90 -11.65 1.67 0.66
CA ILE A 90 -11.60 0.48 -0.16
C ILE A 90 -12.98 0.29 -0.79
N SER A 91 -13.08 0.41 -2.11
CA SER A 91 -14.25 -0.02 -2.88
C SER A 91 -13.83 -1.22 -3.71
N ILE A 92 -14.32 -2.40 -3.34
CA ILE A 92 -14.06 -3.65 -4.05
C ILE A 92 -15.35 -4.00 -4.77
N ASP A 93 -15.31 -4.00 -6.09
CA ASP A 93 -16.43 -4.44 -6.91
C ASP A 93 -16.49 -5.98 -6.86
N GLU A 94 -17.60 -6.49 -6.33
CA GLU A 94 -17.88 -7.92 -6.30
C GLU A 94 -18.17 -8.38 -7.74
N LYS A 95 -17.23 -9.09 -8.39
CA LYS A 95 -17.52 -9.77 -9.65
C LYS A 95 -18.40 -10.99 -9.36
N VAL A 96 -19.71 -10.80 -9.43
CA VAL A 96 -20.66 -11.92 -9.46
C VAL A 96 -20.51 -12.63 -10.81
N GLU A 97 -19.64 -13.62 -10.89
CA GLU A 97 -19.69 -14.58 -12.00
C GLU A 97 -21.00 -15.36 -11.89
N LYS A 98 -21.94 -15.06 -12.78
CA LYS A 98 -23.14 -15.87 -12.97
C LYS A 98 -22.70 -17.28 -13.35
N THR A 99 -22.73 -18.20 -12.40
CA THR A 99 -22.50 -19.62 -12.65
C THR A 99 -23.52 -20.08 -13.69
N LYS A 100 -23.07 -20.40 -14.91
CA LYS A 100 -23.93 -21.10 -15.87
C LYS A 100 -24.24 -22.46 -15.28
N LYS A 101 -25.50 -22.66 -14.87
CA LYS A 101 -26.04 -23.99 -14.53
C LYS A 101 -25.72 -24.94 -15.70
N ARG A 102 -24.94 -25.98 -15.42
CA ARG A 102 -24.79 -27.14 -16.29
C ARG A 102 -26.01 -28.03 -16.18
#